data_AF-A0A2A7S0V5-F1
#
_entry.id   AF-A0A2A7S0V5-F1
#
_cell.length_a   1.000
_cell.length_b   1.000
_cell.length_c   1.000
_cell.angle_alpha   90.00
_cell.angle_beta   90.00
_cell.angle_gamma   90.00
#
_symmetry.space_group_name_H-M   'P 1'
#
loop_
_entity.id
_entity.type
_entity.pdbx_description
1 polymer ?
#
loop_
_entity_poly.entity_id
_entity_poly.type
_entity_poly.pdbx_seq_one_letter_code
_entity_poly.pdbx_strand_id
1 'polypeptide(L)'
;MTVNVQSLVMAILGGVISIVLAYFAVISRVDKIEAHAQAQDDRMTRIEQTQIQQKSDTNQQLRDISSDVSYIRNYLLNNAAGNRSDTRRWSK
;
A
#
# COMPACT_ATOMS: atom_id res chain seq x y z
N MET A 1 -8.39 -54.03 40.14
CA MET A 1 -7.83 -52.70 39.79
C MET A 1 -8.77 -51.65 40.37
N THR A 2 -8.44 -51.08 41.52
CA THR A 2 -9.29 -50.07 42.19
C THR A 2 -8.93 -48.70 41.64
N VAL A 3 -9.90 -48.01 41.04
CA VAL A 3 -9.70 -46.62 40.61
C VAL A 3 -9.63 -45.76 41.86
N ASN A 4 -8.49 -45.08 42.06
CA ASN A 4 -8.36 -44.12 43.14
C ASN A 4 -9.23 -42.89 42.80
N VAL A 5 -10.30 -42.69 43.58
CA VAL A 5 -11.25 -41.59 43.40
C VAL A 5 -10.54 -40.23 43.43
N GLN A 6 -9.48 -40.09 44.22
CA GLN A 6 -8.69 -38.86 44.27
C GLN A 6 -7.97 -38.60 42.94
N SER A 7 -7.34 -39.61 42.33
CA SER A 7 -6.68 -39.43 41.03
C SER A 7 -7.69 -39.15 39.92
N LEU A 8 -8.88 -39.75 40.00
CA LEU A 8 -9.98 -39.49 39.05
C LEU A 8 -10.47 -38.04 39.16
N VAL A 9 -10.68 -37.54 40.38
CA VAL A 9 -11.09 -36.15 40.63
C VAL A 9 -10.02 -35.16 40.16
N MET A 10 -8.75 -35.42 40.43
CA MET A 10 -7.66 -34.55 39.97
C MET A 10 -7.52 -34.54 38.45
N ALA A 11 -7.72 -35.68 37.79
CA ALA A 11 -7.72 -35.77 36.33
C ALA A 11 -8.88 -34.97 35.71
N ILE A 12 -10.09 -35.04 36.30
CA ILE A 12 -11.25 -34.27 35.85
C ILE A 12 -11.01 -32.77 36.04
N LEU A 13 -10.54 -32.35 37.22
CA LEU A 13 -10.24 -30.94 37.50
C LEU A 13 -9.14 -30.40 36.56
N GLY A 14 -8.06 -31.15 36.36
CA GLY A 14 -7.01 -30.78 35.42
C GLY A 14 -7.51 -30.68 33.98
N GLY A 15 -8.37 -31.62 33.57
CA GLY A 15 -9.04 -31.60 32.28
C GLY A 15 -9.87 -30.33 32.08
N VAL A 16 -10.75 -30.00 33.02
CA VAL A 16 -11.60 -28.80 32.96
C VAL A 16 -10.76 -27.53 32.90
N ILE A 17 -9.74 -27.40 33.75
CA ILE A 17 -8.85 -26.23 33.74
C ILE A 17 -8.14 -26.08 32.39
N SER A 18 -7.63 -27.19 31.82
CA SER A 18 -6.93 -27.16 30.54
C SER A 18 -7.83 -26.72 29.38
N ILE A 19 -9.10 -27.14 29.38
CA ILE A 19 -10.09 -26.75 28.36
C ILE A 19 -10.39 -25.25 28.47
N VAL A 20 -10.57 -24.74 29.69
CA VAL A 20 -10.83 -23.30 29.92
C VAL A 20 -9.65 -22.46 29.45
N LEU A 21 -8.41 -22.86 29.78
CA LEU A 21 -7.21 -22.17 29.31
C LEU A 21 -7.08 -22.20 27.79
N ALA A 22 -7.34 -23.35 27.16
CA ALA A 22 -7.32 -23.47 25.70
C ALA A 22 -8.38 -22.58 25.03
N TYR A 23 -9.58 -22.50 25.60
CA TYR A 23 -10.65 -21.64 25.11
C TYR A 23 -10.26 -20.17 25.09
N PHE A 24 -9.76 -19.64 26.22
CA PHE A 24 -9.31 -18.25 26.28
C PHE A 24 -8.09 -17.98 25.40
N ALA A 25 -7.19 -18.95 25.23
CA ALA A 25 -6.07 -18.84 24.31
C ALA A 25 -6.53 -18.70 22.85
N VAL A 26 -7.57 -19.43 22.44
CA VAL A 26 -8.14 -19.32 21.09
C VAL A 26 -8.83 -17.96 20.90
N ILE A 27 -9.68 -17.54 21.85
CA ILE A 27 -10.36 -16.23 21.76
C ILE A 27 -9.33 -15.10 21.63
N SER A 28 -8.31 -15.09 22.49
CA SER A 28 -7.27 -14.06 22.43
C SER A 28 -6.54 -14.01 21.08
N ARG A 29 -6.39 -15.16 20.41
CA ARG A 29 -5.82 -15.21 19.06
C ARG A 29 -6.79 -14.67 18.01
N VAL A 30 -8.08 -14.99 18.11
CA VAL A 30 -9.12 -14.48 17.21
C VAL A 30 -9.21 -12.96 17.31
N ASP A 31 -9.28 -12.40 18.53
CA ASP A 31 -9.34 -10.95 18.76
C ASP A 31 -8.12 -10.24 18.14
N LYS A 32 -6.93 -10.83 18.27
CA LYS A 32 -5.70 -10.29 17.67
C LYS A 32 -5.76 -10.32 16.15
N ILE A 33 -6.26 -11.42 15.56
CA ILE A 33 -6.38 -11.54 14.11
C ILE A 33 -7.38 -10.50 13.58
N GLU A 34 -8.52 -10.33 14.24
CA GLU A 34 -9.53 -9.35 13.87
C GLU A 34 -8.97 -7.92 13.94
N ALA A 35 -8.29 -7.56 15.03
CA ALA A 35 -7.64 -6.26 15.16
C ALA A 35 -6.57 -6.04 14.08
N HIS A 36 -5.78 -7.07 13.76
CA HIS A 36 -4.80 -7.00 12.68
C HIS A 36 -5.45 -6.82 11.29
N ALA A 37 -6.57 -7.49 11.04
CA ALA A 37 -7.32 -7.40 9.79
C ALA A 37 -7.92 -5.99 9.61
N GLN A 38 -8.59 -5.46 10.64
CA GLN A 38 -9.12 -4.09 10.62
C GLN A 38 -8.01 -3.07 10.35
N ALA A 39 -6.87 -3.20 11.03
CA ALA A 39 -5.73 -2.32 10.79
C ALA A 39 -5.10 -2.48 9.39
N GLN A 40 -5.20 -3.67 8.77
CA GLN A 40 -4.77 -3.90 7.39
C GLN A 40 -5.71 -3.23 6.40
N ASP A 41 -7.03 -3.36 6.58
CA ASP A 41 -8.03 -2.74 5.71
C ASP A 41 -7.94 -1.20 5.75
N ASP A 42 -7.76 -0.63 6.94
CA ASP A 42 -7.52 0.81 7.12
C ASP A 42 -6.25 1.28 6.38
N ARG A 43 -5.17 0.49 6.47
CA ARG A 43 -3.93 0.79 5.74
C ARG A 43 -4.13 0.67 4.24
N MET A 44 -4.82 -0.36 3.78
CA MET A 44 -5.09 -0.59 2.35
C MET A 44 -5.88 0.58 1.77
N THR A 45 -6.94 1.01 2.45
CA THR A 45 -7.75 2.15 2.03
C THR A 45 -6.92 3.42 1.87
N ARG A 46 -6.01 3.71 2.82
CA ARG A 46 -5.09 4.86 2.72
C ARG A 46 -4.10 4.72 1.57
N ILE A 47 -3.59 3.51 1.33
CA ILE A 47 -2.67 3.22 0.24
C ILE A 47 -3.36 3.43 -1.11
N GLU A 48 -4.59 2.93 -1.28
CA GLU A 48 -5.38 3.11 -2.49
C GLU A 48 -5.63 4.59 -2.79
N GLN A 49 -6.03 5.37 -1.78
CA GLN A 49 -6.19 6.81 -1.91
C GLN A 49 -4.88 7.50 -2.33
N THR A 50 -3.75 7.12 -1.70
CA THR A 50 -2.43 7.65 -2.03
C THR A 50 -2.03 7.31 -3.46
N GLN A 51 -2.31 6.09 -3.94
CA GLN A 51 -2.02 5.68 -5.32
C GLN A 51 -2.86 6.46 -6.33
N ILE A 52 -4.14 6.69 -6.05
CA ILE A 52 -5.02 7.50 -6.91
C ILE A 52 -4.47 8.93 -7.01
N GLN A 53 -4.09 9.53 -5.87
CA GLN A 53 -3.51 10.86 -5.85
C GLN A 53 -2.19 10.91 -6.63
N GLN A 54 -1.28 9.97 -6.38
CA GLN A 54 0.00 9.89 -7.07
C GLN A 54 -0.17 9.76 -8.58
N LYS A 55 -1.15 8.96 -9.04
CA LYS A 55 -1.48 8.82 -10.47
C LYS A 55 -2.02 10.12 -11.04
N SER A 56 -2.88 10.83 -10.31
CA SER A 56 -3.38 12.14 -10.71
C SER A 56 -2.25 13.16 -10.87
N ASP A 57 -1.40 13.29 -9.84
CA ASP A 57 -0.27 14.23 -9.81
C ASP A 57 0.73 13.92 -10.92
N THR A 58 1.05 12.63 -11.13
CA THR A 58 1.93 12.19 -12.22
C THR A 58 1.35 12.55 -13.58
N ASN A 59 0.06 12.33 -13.80
CA ASN A 59 -0.59 12.69 -15.07
C ASN A 59 -0.57 14.21 -15.30
N GLN A 60 -0.74 15.01 -14.25
CA GLN A 60 -0.63 16.46 -14.36
C GLN A 60 0.79 16.88 -14.72
N GLN A 61 1.80 16.37 -14.00
CA GLN A 61 3.21 16.63 -14.30
C GLN A 61 3.58 16.24 -15.72
N LEU A 62 3.10 15.10 -16.23
CA LEU A 62 3.35 14.68 -17.61
C LEU A 62 2.72 15.63 -18.65
N ARG A 63 1.53 16.18 -18.37
CA ARG A 63 0.90 17.19 -19.25
C ARG A 63 1.70 18.49 -19.26
N ASP A 64 2.15 18.93 -18.09
CA ASP A 64 2.95 20.15 -17.95
C ASP A 64 4.30 20.00 -18.69
N ILE A 65 5.00 18.87 -18.49
CA ILE A 65 6.22 18.53 -19.22
C ILE A 65 5.96 18.50 -20.74
N SER A 66 4.84 17.90 -21.18
CA SER A 66 4.51 17.86 -22.60
C SER A 66 4.29 19.26 -23.19
N SER A 67 3.71 20.17 -22.42
CA SER A 67 3.55 21.57 -22.81
C SER A 67 4.91 22.26 -22.94
N ASP A 68 5.79 22.09 -21.94
CA ASP A 68 7.13 22.68 -21.93
C ASP A 68 8.00 22.15 -23.06
N VAL A 69 7.97 20.84 -23.33
CA VAL A 69 8.71 20.24 -24.47
C VAL A 69 8.20 20.79 -25.80
N SER A 70 6.89 20.98 -25.95
CA SER A 70 6.30 21.58 -27.15
C SER A 70 6.76 23.03 -27.32
N TYR A 71 6.78 23.81 -26.24
CA TYR A 71 7.28 25.17 -26.25
C TYR A 71 8.76 25.24 -26.62
N ILE A 72 9.61 24.42 -25.98
CA ILE A 72 11.05 24.35 -26.26
C ILE A 72 11.28 23.96 -27.72
N ARG A 73 10.58 22.94 -28.22
CA ARG A 73 10.66 22.53 -29.62
C ARG A 73 10.35 23.70 -30.55
N ASN A 74 9.22 24.38 -30.34
CA ASN A 74 8.81 25.51 -31.18
C ASN A 74 9.80 26.67 -31.09
N TYR A 75 10.29 26.98 -29.88
CA TYR A 75 11.32 27.99 -29.67
C TYR A 75 12.60 27.65 -30.45
N LEU A 76 13.07 26.40 -30.41
CA LEU A 76 14.26 25.96 -31.14
C LEU A 76 14.04 25.96 -32.65
N LEU A 77 12.88 25.51 -33.15
CA LEU A 77 12.56 25.54 -34.59
C LEU A 77 12.47 26.97 -35.13
N ASN A 78 11.87 27.89 -34.37
CA ASN A 78 11.76 29.29 -34.76
C ASN A 78 13.10 30.04 -34.65
N ASN A 79 14.01 29.59 -33.79
CA ASN A 79 15.35 30.16 -33.63
C ASN A 79 16.45 29.43 -34.42
N ALA A 80 16.13 28.33 -35.11
CA ALA A 80 17.09 27.62 -35.94
C ALA A 80 17.63 28.54 -37.04
N ALA A 81 18.93 28.42 -37.34
CA ALA A 81 19.65 29.34 -38.24
C ALA A 81 19.02 29.48 -39.64
N GLY A 82 18.29 28.45 -40.12
CA GLY A 82 17.56 28.50 -41.39
C GLY A 82 16.29 29.38 -41.39
N ASN A 83 15.72 29.69 -40.21
CA ASN A 83 14.51 30.50 -40.06
C ASN A 83 14.79 31.98 -39.72
N ARG A 84 16.03 32.34 -39.34
CA ARG A 84 16.43 33.73 -39.06
C ARG A 84 16.77 34.45 -40.38
N SER A 85 16.11 35.57 -40.70
CA SER A 85 16.28 36.28 -41.99
C SER A 85 17.74 36.61 -42.31
N ASP A 86 18.50 36.97 -41.28
CA ASP A 86 19.86 37.48 -41.42
C ASP A 86 20.88 36.36 -41.67
N THR A 87 20.65 35.17 -41.10
CA THR A 87 21.55 34.01 -41.23
C THR A 87 21.15 33.08 -42.37
N ARG A 88 19.88 33.13 -42.83
CA ARG A 88 19.33 32.30 -43.92
C ARG A 88 20.08 32.45 -45.25
N ARG A 89 20.69 33.60 -45.49
CA ARG A 89 21.47 33.86 -46.71
C ARG A 89 22.86 33.20 -46.67
N TRP A 90 23.34 32.79 -45.50
CA TRP A 90 24.66 32.18 -45.28
C TRP A 90 24.60 30.69 -44.90
N SER A 91 23.41 30.13 -44.72
CA SER A 91 23.20 28.74 -44.29
C SER A 91 22.96 27.75 -45.44
N LYS A 92 23.30 28.12 -46.68
CA LYS A 92 23.27 27.25 -47.87
C LYS A 92 24.67 26.82 -48.26
#